data_AF-A0A9P0YHA6-F1
#
_entry.id   AF-A0A9P0YHA6-F1
#
_cell.length_a   1.000
_cell.length_b   1.000
_cell.length_c   1.000
_cell.angle_alpha   90.00
_cell.angle_beta   90.00
_cell.angle_gamma   90.00
#
_symmetry.space_group_name_H-M   'P 1'
#
loop_
_entity.id
_entity.type
_entity.pdbx_description
1 polymer ?
#
loop_
_entity_poly.entity_id
_entity_poly.type
_entity_poly.pdbx_seq_one_letter_code
_entity_poly.pdbx_strand_id
1 'polypeptide(L)'
;MGSLFTSICPSLVLLGVGEIISSRSCPKVLMLNGTHDRETSDFNASCFVTAITDALNRTHGNHNCLKNPPNRYINTLMVPRDGQIPVDVGHLTSQGIYNVVTVESFRDPKVGTIFDPKSLIQVLVTLLIQHKEE
;
A
#
# COMPACT_ATOMS: atom_id res chain seq x y z
N MET A 1 -0.85 -5.35 6.08
CA MET A 1 -2.19 -4.83 6.41
C MET A 1 -2.17 -4.27 7.81
N GLY A 2 -3.02 -3.29 8.08
CA GLY A 2 -3.09 -2.61 9.37
C GLY A 2 -3.74 -1.24 9.22
N SER A 3 -4.11 -0.62 10.33
CA SER A 3 -4.64 0.74 10.34
C SER A 3 -3.61 1.72 9.78
N LEU A 4 -4.05 2.63 8.92
CA LEU A 4 -3.16 3.52 8.19
C LEU A 4 -2.37 4.43 9.14
N PHE A 5 -3.07 5.22 9.97
CA PHE A 5 -2.44 6.25 10.79
C PHE A 5 -2.00 5.76 12.17
N THR A 6 -2.54 4.63 12.65
CA THR A 6 -2.20 4.08 13.97
C THR A 6 -1.28 2.87 13.93
N SER A 7 -0.91 2.36 12.76
CA SER A 7 0.04 1.24 12.63
C SER A 7 1.05 1.43 11.51
N ILE A 8 0.60 1.69 10.28
CA ILE A 8 1.49 1.75 9.12
C ILE A 8 2.34 3.03 9.14
N CYS A 9 1.72 4.21 9.10
CA CYS A 9 2.44 5.48 9.05
C CYS A 9 3.40 5.70 10.25
N PRO A 10 3.02 5.41 11.52
CA PRO A 10 3.93 5.53 12.66
C PRO A 10 5.19 4.65 12.55
N SER A 11 5.09 3.49 11.90
CA SER A 11 6.22 2.60 11.68
C SER A 11 7.14 3.08 10.56
N LEU A 12 6.59 3.81 9.58
CA LEU A 12 7.29 4.21 8.36
C LEU A 12 7.90 5.62 8.44
N VAL A 13 7.42 6.48 9.34
CA VAL A 13 7.90 7.87 9.48
C VAL A 13 9.30 7.99 10.08
N LEU A 14 9.86 6.90 10.59
CA LEU A 14 11.14 6.91 11.30
C LEU A 14 12.33 7.27 10.38
N LEU A 15 13.34 7.93 10.94
CA LEU A 15 14.57 8.30 10.23
C LEU A 15 15.26 7.06 9.64
N GLY A 16 15.71 7.15 8.39
CA GLY A 16 16.37 6.07 7.67
C GLY A 16 15.43 5.10 6.96
N VAL A 17 14.15 5.00 7.35
CA VAL A 17 13.22 4.03 6.76
C VAL A 17 12.88 4.37 5.30
N GLY A 18 12.49 5.63 5.03
CA GLY A 18 12.24 6.10 3.67
C GLY A 18 13.48 5.99 2.78
N GLU A 19 14.66 6.32 3.31
CA GLU A 19 15.93 6.23 2.60
C GLU A 19 16.23 4.80 2.16
N ILE A 20 16.11 3.83 3.08
CA ILE A 20 16.36 2.43 2.75
C ILE A 20 15.30 1.87 1.80
N ILE A 21 14.00 2.12 2.03
CA ILE A 21 12.95 1.57 1.16
C ILE A 21 13.08 2.13 -0.26
N SER A 22 13.27 3.45 -0.41
CA SER A 22 13.37 4.08 -1.74
C SER A 22 14.59 3.61 -2.54
N SER A 23 15.70 3.30 -1.88
CA SER A 23 16.95 2.89 -2.53
C SER A 23 16.95 1.44 -3.05
N ARG A 24 16.07 0.57 -2.54
CA ARG A 24 16.03 -0.85 -2.93
C ARG A 24 15.24 -1.07 -4.22
N SER A 25 15.81 -1.85 -5.13
CA SER A 25 15.12 -2.41 -6.29
C SER A 25 14.55 -3.78 -5.94
N CYS A 26 13.45 -3.77 -5.19
CA CYS A 26 12.69 -4.97 -4.86
C CYS A 26 11.19 -4.68 -4.97
N PRO A 27 10.35 -5.73 -4.98
CA PRO A 27 8.90 -5.55 -4.83
C PRO A 27 8.55 -4.77 -3.57
N LYS A 28 7.61 -3.83 -3.70
CA LYS A 28 7.11 -3.00 -2.60
C LYS A 28 5.60 -2.98 -2.68
N VAL A 29 5.01 -3.91 -1.96
CA VAL A 29 3.58 -4.22 -2.04
C VAL A 29 2.84 -3.52 -0.92
N LEU A 30 1.86 -2.69 -1.27
CA LEU A 30 0.84 -2.22 -0.34
C LEU A 30 -0.38 -3.12 -0.44
N MET A 31 -0.79 -3.73 0.67
CA MET A 31 -2.04 -4.47 0.77
C MET A 31 -3.10 -3.61 1.44
N LEU A 32 -4.15 -3.23 0.71
CA LEU A 32 -5.25 -2.44 1.25
C LEU A 32 -6.12 -3.24 2.22
N ASN A 33 -6.68 -2.54 3.20
CA ASN A 33 -7.70 -3.13 4.06
C ASN A 33 -8.98 -3.38 3.23
N GLY A 34 -9.73 -4.43 3.54
CA GLY A 34 -10.96 -4.73 2.81
C GLY A 34 -12.17 -3.92 3.26
N THR A 35 -12.08 -3.24 4.40
CA THR A 35 -13.12 -2.39 4.97
C THR A 35 -12.53 -1.07 5.42
N HIS A 36 -13.38 -0.03 5.46
CA HIS A 36 -13.00 1.23 6.05
C HIS A 36 -12.80 1.08 7.56
N ASP A 37 -11.74 1.69 8.08
CA ASP A 37 -11.61 1.93 9.52
C ASP A 37 -12.23 3.29 9.88
N ARG A 38 -12.19 3.64 11.17
CA ARG A 38 -12.75 4.90 11.69
C ARG A 38 -11.97 6.15 11.23
N GLU A 39 -10.82 5.97 10.60
CA GLU A 39 -9.89 7.04 10.23
C GLU A 39 -9.86 7.28 8.71
N THR A 40 -10.40 6.37 7.91
CA THR A 40 -10.24 6.31 6.43
C THR A 40 -11.57 6.23 5.67
N SER A 41 -12.66 6.69 6.25
CA SER A 41 -14.04 6.54 5.72
C SER A 41 -14.28 7.18 4.35
N ASP A 42 -13.46 8.14 3.92
CA ASP A 42 -13.58 8.81 2.61
C ASP A 42 -12.34 8.65 1.73
N PHE A 43 -11.46 7.70 2.08
CA PHE A 43 -10.22 7.50 1.36
C PHE A 43 -10.42 6.58 0.17
N ASN A 44 -9.92 7.01 -0.99
CA ASN A 44 -9.64 6.12 -2.09
C ASN A 44 -8.28 5.44 -1.90
N ALA A 45 -8.01 4.41 -2.69
CA ALA A 45 -6.71 3.73 -2.74
C ALA A 45 -5.52 4.69 -2.90
N SER A 46 -5.64 5.71 -3.77
CA SER A 46 -4.59 6.72 -3.96
C SER A 46 -4.29 7.55 -2.71
N CYS A 47 -5.27 7.76 -1.83
CA CYS A 47 -5.09 8.47 -0.56
C CYS A 47 -4.17 7.69 0.39
N PHE A 48 -4.27 6.36 0.43
CA PHE A 48 -3.37 5.51 1.21
C PHE A 48 -1.93 5.61 0.69
N VAL A 49 -1.75 5.60 -0.64
CA VAL A 49 -0.45 5.76 -1.28
C VAL A 49 0.16 7.12 -0.94
N THR A 50 -0.62 8.20 -0.99
CA THR A 50 -0.17 9.54 -0.59
C THR A 50 0.24 9.57 0.87
N ALA A 51 -0.62 9.11 1.79
CA ALA A 51 -0.35 9.15 3.22
C ALA A 51 0.92 8.37 3.62
N ILE A 52 1.13 7.19 3.03
CA ILE A 52 2.34 6.41 3.25
C ILE A 52 3.58 7.10 2.67
N THR A 53 3.45 7.68 1.48
CA THR A 53 4.53 8.44 0.84
C THR A 53 4.92 9.64 1.71
N ASP A 54 3.95 10.37 2.24
CA ASP A 54 4.19 11.52 3.11
C ASP A 54 4.81 11.13 4.45
N ALA A 55 4.40 10.00 5.03
CA ALA A 55 5.04 9.45 6.21
C ALA A 55 6.51 9.11 5.93
N LEU A 56 6.81 8.35 4.87
CA LEU A 56 8.17 7.95 4.49
C LEU A 56 9.05 9.14 4.11
N ASN A 57 8.49 10.14 3.44
CA ASN A 57 9.17 11.38 3.10
C ASN A 57 9.30 12.34 4.28
N ARG A 58 8.56 12.12 5.37
CA ARG A 58 8.40 13.06 6.48
C ARG A 58 8.01 14.45 5.95
N THR A 59 7.06 14.50 5.00
CA THR A 59 6.69 15.71 4.24
C THR A 59 6.38 16.91 5.13
N HIS A 60 5.75 16.68 6.29
CA HIS A 60 5.37 17.72 7.24
C HIS A 60 6.34 17.89 8.43
N GLY A 61 7.52 17.27 8.37
CA GLY A 61 8.58 17.41 9.37
C GLY A 61 9.44 18.66 9.14
N ASN A 62 10.21 19.04 10.17
CA ASN A 62 11.08 20.23 10.12
C ASN A 62 12.49 19.93 9.58
N HIS A 63 12.95 18.67 9.60
CA HIS A 63 14.30 18.27 9.21
C HIS A 63 14.29 16.88 8.55
N ASN A 64 15.30 16.59 7.71
CA ASN A 64 15.48 15.30 7.02
C ASN A 64 14.29 14.86 6.15
N CYS A 65 13.59 15.81 5.52
CA CYS A 65 12.50 15.49 4.62
C CYS A 65 13.06 14.97 3.29
N LEU A 66 12.43 13.94 2.74
CA LEU A 66 12.75 13.39 1.42
C LEU A 66 11.73 13.91 0.39
N LYS A 67 12.06 13.75 -0.90
CA LYS A 67 11.18 14.13 -2.02
C LYS A 67 11.02 12.99 -3.02
N ASN A 68 11.03 11.75 -2.52
CA ASN A 68 10.88 10.59 -3.38
C ASN A 68 9.42 10.48 -3.86
N PRO A 69 9.19 10.15 -5.14
CA PRO A 69 7.85 9.92 -5.66
C PRO A 69 7.24 8.63 -5.07
N PRO A 70 5.90 8.49 -5.05
CA PRO A 70 5.23 7.35 -4.44
C PRO A 70 5.70 5.98 -4.96
N ASN A 71 5.96 5.89 -6.26
CA ASN A 71 6.41 4.65 -6.91
C ASN A 71 7.79 4.14 -6.42
N ARG A 72 8.55 4.96 -5.69
CA ARG A 72 9.78 4.52 -5.01
C ARG A 72 9.50 3.77 -3.72
N TYR A 73 8.33 3.93 -3.13
CA TYR A 73 7.93 3.31 -1.87
C TYR A 73 6.95 2.18 -2.03
N ILE A 74 6.06 2.28 -3.02
CA ILE A 74 5.03 1.30 -3.32
C ILE A 74 5.06 1.13 -4.84
N ASN A 75 5.17 -0.09 -5.34
CA ASN A 75 5.11 -0.36 -6.79
C ASN A 75 3.93 -1.25 -7.17
N THR A 76 3.40 -2.00 -6.21
CA THR A 76 2.24 -2.86 -6.40
C THR A 76 1.22 -2.60 -5.32
N LEU A 77 -0.04 -2.48 -5.73
CA LEU A 77 -1.19 -2.38 -4.84
C LEU A 77 -1.99 -3.68 -4.91
N MET A 78 -2.15 -4.38 -3.79
CA MET A 78 -3.05 -5.52 -3.68
C MET A 78 -4.36 -5.08 -3.05
N VAL A 79 -5.46 -5.32 -3.75
CA VAL A 79 -6.81 -4.95 -3.32
C VAL A 79 -7.65 -6.21 -3.14
N PRO A 80 -8.37 -6.37 -2.02
CA PRO A 80 -9.25 -7.51 -1.87
C PRO A 80 -10.44 -7.35 -2.81
N ARG A 81 -10.86 -8.43 -3.46
CA ARG A 81 -12.11 -8.48 -4.22
C ARG A 81 -13.26 -8.03 -3.32
N ASP A 82 -14.21 -7.28 -3.84
CA ASP A 82 -15.35 -6.75 -3.08
C ASP A 82 -14.95 -5.96 -1.81
N GLY A 83 -13.75 -5.40 -1.79
CA GLY A 83 -13.30 -4.45 -0.78
C GLY A 83 -14.09 -3.14 -0.86
N GLN A 84 -14.25 -2.46 0.28
CA GLN A 84 -15.02 -1.23 0.37
C GLN A 84 -14.25 0.01 -0.13
N ILE A 85 -12.93 -0.02 -0.04
CA ILE A 85 -12.06 1.11 -0.41
C ILE A 85 -12.11 1.30 -1.94
N PRO A 86 -12.57 2.46 -2.44
CA PRO A 86 -12.63 2.70 -3.88
C PRO A 86 -11.23 2.72 -4.51
N VAL A 87 -11.09 2.04 -5.65
CA VAL A 87 -9.83 1.98 -6.41
C VAL A 87 -9.88 2.96 -7.57
N ASP A 88 -9.25 4.12 -7.38
CA ASP A 88 -9.21 5.21 -8.35
C ASP A 88 -7.97 5.13 -9.25
N VAL A 89 -8.03 4.20 -10.22
CA VAL A 89 -6.92 3.83 -11.11
C VAL A 89 -6.25 5.04 -11.79
N GLY A 90 -7.01 6.07 -12.19
CA GLY A 90 -6.45 7.29 -12.80
C GLY A 90 -5.48 8.02 -11.87
N HIS A 91 -5.83 8.20 -10.60
CA HIS A 91 -4.95 8.84 -9.62
C HIS A 91 -3.77 7.95 -9.27
N LEU A 92 -3.99 6.65 -9.08
CA LEU A 92 -2.91 5.68 -8.85
C LEU A 92 -1.87 5.69 -9.98
N THR A 93 -2.33 5.76 -11.23
CA THR A 93 -1.46 5.89 -12.41
C THR A 93 -0.65 7.18 -12.36
N SER A 94 -1.28 8.31 -12.00
CA SER A 94 -0.57 9.60 -11.84
C SER A 94 0.50 9.57 -10.73
N GLN A 95 0.33 8.71 -9.73
CA GLN A 95 1.32 8.45 -8.67
C GLN A 95 2.41 7.44 -9.09
N GLY A 96 2.33 6.91 -10.31
CA GLY A 96 3.26 5.91 -10.84
C GLY A 96 2.99 4.48 -10.38
N ILE A 97 1.78 4.20 -9.87
CA ILE A 97 1.35 2.87 -9.44
C ILE A 97 0.57 2.22 -10.58
N TYR A 98 1.26 1.39 -11.36
CA TYR A 98 0.67 0.72 -12.53
C TYR A 98 0.21 -0.70 -12.23
N ASN A 99 0.79 -1.35 -11.22
CA ASN A 99 0.45 -2.72 -10.87
C ASN A 99 -0.59 -2.75 -9.75
N VAL A 100 -1.87 -2.83 -10.12
CA VAL A 100 -2.98 -2.99 -9.17
C VAL A 100 -3.55 -4.40 -9.34
N VAL A 101 -3.41 -5.22 -8.32
CA VAL A 101 -3.77 -6.64 -8.36
C VAL A 101 -4.96 -6.90 -7.43
N THR A 102 -6.08 -7.31 -8.02
CA THR A 102 -7.22 -7.80 -7.26
C THR A 102 -6.94 -9.22 -6.79
N VAL A 103 -7.13 -9.48 -5.50
CA VAL A 103 -6.92 -10.77 -4.85
C VAL A 103 -8.24 -11.26 -4.30
N GLU A 104 -8.53 -12.56 -4.44
CA GLU A 104 -9.75 -13.14 -3.85
C GLU A 104 -9.84 -12.86 -2.35
N SER A 105 -11.07 -12.70 -1.89
CA SER A 105 -11.39 -12.32 -0.52
C SER A 105 -12.62 -13.09 -0.05
N PHE A 106 -12.89 -13.01 1.24
CA PHE A 106 -14.15 -13.44 1.82
C PHE A 106 -14.57 -12.47 2.93
N ARG A 107 -15.86 -12.49 3.27
CA ARG A 107 -16.43 -11.63 4.29
C ARG A 107 -16.43 -12.34 5.64
N ASP A 108 -15.65 -11.82 6.59
CA ASP A 108 -15.72 -12.19 7.98
C ASP A 108 -16.77 -11.32 8.71
N PRO A 109 -17.66 -11.90 9.53
CA PRO A 109 -18.69 -11.15 10.24
C PRO A 109 -18.19 -10.10 11.24
N LYS A 110 -16.97 -10.28 11.79
CA LYS A 110 -16.39 -9.41 12.82
C LYS A 110 -15.51 -8.32 12.24
N VAL A 111 -14.68 -8.67 11.24
CA VAL A 111 -13.65 -7.77 10.70
C VAL A 111 -13.95 -7.27 9.28
N GLY A 112 -14.97 -7.84 8.62
CA GLY A 112 -15.39 -7.46 7.27
C GLY A 112 -14.64 -8.21 6.17
N THR A 113 -14.47 -7.60 5.01
CA THR A 113 -13.77 -8.20 3.87
C THR A 113 -12.29 -8.42 4.20
N ILE A 114 -11.83 -9.67 4.08
CA ILE A 114 -10.44 -10.07 4.29
C ILE A 114 -9.94 -10.92 3.12
N PHE A 115 -8.65 -10.82 2.82
CA PHE A 115 -8.03 -11.61 1.76
C PHE A 115 -8.17 -13.11 2.03
N ASP A 116 -8.46 -13.89 0.98
CA ASP A 116 -8.31 -15.33 1.02
C ASP A 116 -6.81 -15.69 1.14
N PRO A 117 -6.37 -16.39 2.20
CA PRO A 117 -4.96 -16.66 2.42
C PRO A 117 -4.27 -17.39 1.27
N LYS A 118 -4.95 -18.36 0.65
CA LYS A 118 -4.37 -19.16 -0.45
C LYS A 118 -4.14 -18.29 -1.67
N SER A 119 -5.15 -17.53 -2.07
CA SER A 119 -5.09 -16.63 -3.21
C SER A 119 -4.05 -15.53 -3.01
N LEU A 120 -3.98 -14.96 -1.80
CA LEU A 120 -2.96 -13.97 -1.45
C LEU A 120 -1.54 -14.53 -1.56
N ILE A 121 -1.29 -15.72 -0.99
CA ILE A 121 0.03 -16.37 -1.08
C ILE A 121 0.38 -16.63 -2.54
N GLN A 122 -0.56 -17.13 -3.34
CA GLN A 122 -0.33 -17.41 -4.75
C GLN A 122 0.06 -16.15 -5.52
N VAL A 123 -0.63 -15.03 -5.30
CA VAL A 123 -0.32 -13.74 -5.96
C VAL A 123 1.06 -13.22 -5.53
N LEU A 124 1.40 -13.31 -4.24
CA LEU A 124 2.73 -12.92 -3.75
C LEU A 124 3.84 -13.77 -4.38
N VAL A 125 3.65 -15.08 -4.49
CA VAL A 125 4.61 -15.99 -5.14
C VAL A 125 4.80 -15.62 -6.61
N THR A 126 3.71 -15.41 -7.35
CA THR A 126 3.78 -15.00 -8.76
C THR A 126 4.56 -13.70 -8.92
N LEU A 127 4.29 -12.71 -8.06
CA LEU A 127 4.97 -11.42 -8.09
C LEU A 127 6.49 -11.55 -7.84
N LEU A 128 6.87 -12.40 -6.88
CA LEU A 128 8.28 -12.67 -6.57
C LEU A 128 9.01 -13.38 -7.72
N ILE A 129 8.31 -14.25 -8.45
CA ILE A 129 8.87 -14.93 -9.64
C ILE A 129 9.10 -13.89 -10.75
N GLN A 130 8.11 -13.07 -11.07
CA GLN A 130 8.21 -12.04 -12.12
C GLN A 130 9.37 -11.07 -11.87
N HIS A 131 9.56 -10.61 -10.63
CA HIS A 131 10.66 -9.70 -10.31
C HIS A 131 12.05 -10.37 -10.35
N LYS A 132 12.16 -11.70 -10.32
CA LYS A 132 13.46 -12.36 -10.50
C LYS A 132 13.90 -12.44 -11.97
N GLU A 133 12.95 -12.26 -12.89
CA GLU A 133 13.19 -12.34 -14.33
C GLU A 133 13.56 -10.97 -14.94
N GLU A 134 13.42 -9.88 -14.17
CA GLU A 134 13.82 -8.50 -14.50
C GLU A 134 15.22 -8.16 -13.97
#